data_AF-A0AA88VDF0-F1
#
_entry.id   AF-A0AA88VDF0-F1
#
_cell.length_a   1.000
_cell.length_b   1.000
_cell.length_c   1.000
_cell.angle_alpha   90.00
_cell.angle_beta   90.00
_cell.angle_gamma   90.00
#
_symmetry.space_group_name_H-M   'P 1'
#
loop_
_entity.id
_entity.type
_entity.pdbx_description
1 polymer ?
#
loop_
_entity_poly.entity_id
_entity_poly.type
_entity_poly.pdbx_seq_one_letter_code
_entity_poly.pdbx_strand_id
1 'polypeptide(L)'
;NQDPEESFKKTVEVDRLIDMLGDANDKELTDFNTLLVAIGSLSLSLSQLQKLVVENVLAFNESFWIRLAARTDTCKSVDDKRDYEELALSVMSIVDRLVHKTREKIESSTDVLKEILKPVVDEVEEIHWPPQDPEALILMEKELNQRELEGQLDEGFLAEVSAQLRQAKEDADKPGLEAMLQKVLQLYASRILSKRSYAKKGNEVLVAEQFLETIIKAPEEEWNKLLMNGMTLGKGEIPPEDLYAVLKKRIERTLIRTEGGSYQQRVLTEYLKGIQSRAEDIVQVLQGRK
;
A
#
# COMPACT_ATOMS: atom_id res chain seq x y z
N ASN A 1 6.13 0.95 43.52
CA ASN A 1 6.03 2.39 43.23
C ASN A 1 6.75 2.67 41.93
N GLN A 2 6.05 2.53 40.80
CA GLN A 2 6.53 3.08 39.53
C GLN A 2 6.47 4.60 39.64
N ASP A 3 7.55 5.24 39.20
CA ASP A 3 7.72 6.69 39.32
C ASP A 3 6.67 7.41 38.44
N PRO A 4 5.85 8.32 38.97
CA PRO A 4 4.79 8.98 38.21
C PRO A 4 5.28 9.69 36.92
N GLU A 5 6.55 10.11 36.88
CA GLU A 5 7.19 10.64 35.66
C GLU A 5 7.39 9.59 34.56
N GLU A 6 7.66 8.33 34.94
CA GLU A 6 7.87 7.23 34.01
C GLU A 6 6.53 6.77 33.41
N SER A 7 5.46 6.76 34.21
CA SER A 7 4.11 6.54 33.70
C SER A 7 3.64 7.67 32.78
N PHE A 8 3.96 8.92 33.08
CA PHE A 8 3.57 10.06 32.24
C PHE A 8 4.32 10.07 30.90
N LYS A 9 5.63 9.76 30.90
CA LYS A 9 6.41 9.60 29.66
C LYS A 9 5.86 8.47 28.78
N LYS A 10 5.47 7.34 29.38
CA LYS A 10 4.83 6.24 28.65
C LYS A 10 3.49 6.65 28.06
N THR A 11 2.66 7.40 28.79
CA THR A 11 1.38 7.91 28.24
C THR A 11 1.61 8.85 27.06
N VAL A 12 2.60 9.75 27.13
CA VAL A 12 2.93 10.68 26.03
C VAL A 12 3.52 9.95 24.82
N GLU A 13 4.32 8.90 25.03
CA GLU A 13 4.79 8.04 23.94
C GLU A 13 3.64 7.28 23.29
N VAL A 14 2.70 6.75 24.09
CA VAL A 14 1.48 6.08 23.61
C VAL A 14 0.59 7.05 22.83
N ASP A 15 0.39 8.28 23.29
CA ASP A 15 -0.42 9.29 22.58
C ASP A 15 0.23 9.68 21.25
N ARG A 16 1.56 9.88 21.20
CA ARG A 16 2.28 10.10 19.93
C ARG A 16 2.18 8.92 18.98
N LEU A 17 2.17 7.70 19.52
CA LEU A 17 2.02 6.48 18.74
C LEU A 17 0.58 6.31 18.22
N ILE A 18 -0.42 6.72 19.00
CA ILE A 18 -1.83 6.79 18.60
C ILE A 18 -2.04 7.83 17.51
N ASP A 19 -1.38 8.99 17.59
CA ASP A 19 -1.42 10.01 16.54
C ASP A 19 -0.79 9.50 15.23
N MET A 20 0.36 8.83 15.30
CA MET A 20 0.97 8.18 14.13
C MET A 20 0.13 7.02 13.57
N LEU A 21 -0.57 6.28 14.43
CA LEU A 21 -1.56 5.27 14.03
C LEU A 21 -2.77 5.91 13.35
N GLY A 22 -3.22 7.09 13.80
CA GLY A 22 -4.29 7.87 13.18
C GLY A 22 -3.98 8.22 11.72
N ASP A 23 -2.72 8.53 11.41
CA ASP A 23 -2.26 8.88 10.07
C ASP A 23 -2.00 7.64 9.17
N ALA A 24 -1.64 6.49 9.76
CA ALA A 24 -1.32 5.26 9.03
C ALA A 24 -2.55 4.40 8.68
N ASN A 25 -3.66 4.55 9.39
CA ASN A 25 -4.65 3.49 9.53
C ASN A 25 -5.87 3.59 8.61
N ASP A 26 -5.62 3.51 7.30
CA ASP A 26 -6.67 3.21 6.32
C ASP A 26 -6.77 1.71 5.98
N LYS A 27 -5.83 0.82 6.40
CA LYS A 27 -5.88 -0.57 5.90
C LYS A 27 -5.15 -1.73 6.60
N GLU A 28 -4.45 -1.57 7.71
CA GLU A 28 -3.70 -2.67 8.36
C GLU A 28 -4.56 -3.65 9.20
N LEU A 29 -5.80 -3.91 8.76
CA LEU A 29 -6.87 -4.49 9.58
C LEU A 29 -7.09 -6.01 9.39
N THR A 30 -6.15 -6.72 8.78
CA THR A 30 -6.40 -8.10 8.30
C THR A 30 -6.02 -9.19 9.30
N ASP A 31 -5.03 -8.96 10.17
CA ASP A 31 -4.46 -10.02 11.03
C ASP A 31 -5.26 -10.29 12.32
N PHE A 32 -6.14 -9.37 12.74
CA PHE A 32 -7.02 -9.55 13.89
C PHE A 32 -8.29 -10.39 13.57
N ASN A 33 -8.53 -10.65 12.27
CA ASN A 33 -9.73 -11.33 11.76
C ASN A 33 -9.82 -12.80 12.15
N THR A 34 -8.71 -13.50 12.34
CA THR A 34 -8.73 -14.93 12.67
C THR A 34 -9.20 -15.18 14.11
N LEU A 35 -9.00 -14.21 15.02
CA LEU A 35 -9.37 -14.35 16.43
C LEU A 35 -10.84 -14.00 16.68
N LEU A 36 -11.40 -13.00 15.98
CA LEU A 36 -12.78 -12.53 16.17
C LEU A 36 -13.84 -13.46 15.57
N VAL A 37 -13.52 -14.17 14.47
CA VAL A 37 -14.39 -15.21 13.90
C VAL A 37 -14.61 -16.35 14.89
N ALA A 38 -13.64 -16.63 15.77
CA ALA A 38 -13.76 -17.65 16.81
C ALA A 38 -14.71 -17.27 17.96
N ILE A 39 -15.09 -16.00 18.11
CA ILE A 39 -15.90 -15.50 19.24
C ILE A 39 -17.39 -15.34 18.88
N GLY A 40 -17.79 -15.64 17.64
CA GLY A 40 -19.15 -16.09 17.34
C GLY A 40 -20.30 -15.11 17.61
N SER A 41 -20.12 -13.80 17.51
CA SER A 41 -21.22 -12.84 17.63
C SER A 41 -20.91 -11.51 16.94
N LEU A 42 -21.38 -11.33 15.70
CA LEU A 42 -21.98 -10.09 15.14
C LEU A 42 -22.02 -10.14 13.61
N SER A 43 -23.21 -9.93 13.06
CA SER A 43 -23.47 -9.67 11.64
C SER A 43 -23.10 -8.22 11.26
N LEU A 44 -21.86 -7.82 11.53
CA LEU A 44 -21.26 -6.60 10.97
C LEU A 44 -20.49 -6.98 9.72
N SER A 45 -20.58 -6.21 8.64
CA SER A 45 -19.66 -6.45 7.52
C SER A 45 -18.23 -6.27 8.02
N LEU A 46 -17.29 -7.09 7.54
CA LEU A 46 -15.89 -7.10 7.99
C LEU A 46 -15.30 -5.67 8.07
N SER A 47 -15.62 -4.82 7.09
CA SER A 47 -15.22 -3.41 7.04
C SER A 47 -15.83 -2.53 8.14
N GLN A 48 -17.07 -2.78 8.55
CA GLN A 48 -17.73 -2.03 9.62
C GLN A 48 -17.16 -2.41 10.98
N LEU A 49 -16.87 -3.70 11.19
CA LEU A 49 -16.23 -4.16 12.42
C LEU A 49 -14.80 -3.62 12.55
N GLN A 50 -14.04 -3.67 11.46
CA GLN A 50 -12.69 -3.11 11.40
C GLN A 50 -12.67 -1.61 11.71
N LYS A 51 -13.55 -0.83 11.05
CA LYS A 51 -13.71 0.60 11.35
C LYS A 51 -14.07 0.86 12.82
N LEU A 52 -14.98 0.06 13.37
CA LEU A 52 -15.38 0.17 14.77
C LEU A 52 -14.23 -0.16 15.74
N VAL A 53 -13.43 -1.19 15.45
CA VAL A 53 -12.24 -1.53 16.25
C VAL A 53 -11.23 -0.39 16.23
N VAL A 54 -10.96 0.19 15.06
CA VAL A 54 -10.09 1.35 14.91
C VAL A 54 -10.61 2.56 15.69
N GLU A 55 -11.88 2.90 15.51
CA GLU A 55 -12.52 4.00 16.23
C GLU A 55 -12.42 3.80 17.75
N ASN A 56 -12.59 2.56 18.23
CA ASN A 56 -12.44 2.24 19.65
C ASN A 56 -10.99 2.33 20.14
N VAL A 57 -10.02 1.88 19.33
CA VAL A 57 -8.59 1.98 19.65
C VAL A 57 -8.15 3.44 19.71
N LEU A 58 -8.51 4.24 18.69
CA LEU A 58 -8.20 5.67 18.64
C LEU A 58 -8.95 6.47 19.72
N ALA A 59 -10.07 5.94 20.24
CA ALA A 59 -10.77 6.54 21.37
C ALA A 59 -10.03 6.38 22.71
N PHE A 60 -8.98 5.55 22.80
CA PHE A 60 -8.10 5.42 23.98
C PHE A 60 -7.04 6.54 24.07
N ASN A 61 -7.45 7.78 23.82
CA ASN A 61 -6.61 8.97 23.88
C ASN A 61 -6.46 9.51 25.32
N GLU A 62 -5.66 10.57 25.50
CA GLU A 62 -5.47 11.28 26.79
C GLU A 62 -6.79 11.51 27.55
N SER A 63 -7.83 11.97 26.86
CA SER A 63 -9.13 12.23 27.46
C SER A 63 -9.82 10.97 28.00
N PHE A 64 -9.62 9.81 27.37
CA PHE A 64 -10.10 8.53 27.90
C PHE A 64 -9.42 8.18 29.23
N TRP A 65 -8.09 8.30 29.30
CA TRP A 65 -7.32 8.02 30.50
C TRP A 65 -7.68 8.96 31.65
N ILE A 66 -7.87 10.26 31.36
CA ILE A 66 -8.33 11.24 32.35
C ILE A 66 -9.73 10.88 32.88
N ARG A 67 -10.66 10.47 32.00
CA ARG A 67 -12.00 10.03 32.42
C ARG A 67 -11.94 8.78 33.29
N LEU A 68 -11.08 7.83 32.96
CA LEU A 68 -10.91 6.59 33.72
C LEU A 68 -10.31 6.86 35.11
N ALA A 69 -9.30 7.72 35.18
CA ALA A 69 -8.70 8.17 36.45
C ALA A 69 -9.73 8.89 37.34
N ALA A 70 -10.46 9.86 36.79
CA ALA A 70 -11.50 10.59 37.55
C ALA A 70 -12.62 9.65 38.07
N ARG A 71 -12.94 8.59 37.32
CA ARG A 71 -13.94 7.59 37.75
C ARG A 71 -13.39 6.69 38.85
N THR A 72 -12.12 6.34 38.78
CA THR A 72 -11.40 5.60 39.82
C THR A 72 -11.34 6.40 41.13
N ASP A 73 -11.12 7.72 41.05
CA ASP A 73 -11.09 8.62 42.22
C ASP A 73 -12.46 8.87 42.87
N THR A 74 -13.54 8.73 42.11
CA THR A 74 -14.92 8.92 42.60
C THR A 74 -15.56 7.62 43.10
N CYS A 75 -14.83 6.49 43.05
CA CYS A 75 -15.30 5.21 43.60
C CYS A 75 -15.42 5.26 45.11
N LYS A 76 -16.56 4.77 45.61
CA LYS A 76 -16.85 4.70 47.06
C LYS A 76 -16.43 3.37 47.68
N SER A 77 -16.40 2.30 46.87
CA SER A 77 -15.94 0.97 47.28
C SER A 77 -14.47 0.78 46.92
N VAL A 78 -13.74 0.13 47.82
CA VAL A 78 -12.35 -0.29 47.57
C VAL A 78 -12.30 -1.37 46.48
N ASP A 79 -13.32 -2.23 46.41
CA ASP A 79 -13.41 -3.27 45.38
C ASP A 79 -13.63 -2.65 43.99
N ASP A 80 -14.57 -1.70 43.85
CA ASP A 80 -14.79 -0.99 42.58
C ASP A 80 -13.52 -0.28 42.10
N LYS A 81 -12.77 0.33 43.03
CA LYS A 81 -11.51 0.99 42.71
C LYS A 81 -10.49 0.00 42.14
N ARG A 82 -10.37 -1.19 42.75
CA ARG A 82 -9.48 -2.25 42.26
C ARG A 82 -9.89 -2.76 40.88
N ASP A 83 -11.20 -2.93 40.65
CA ASP A 83 -11.72 -3.38 39.35
C ASP A 83 -11.41 -2.37 38.24
N TYR A 84 -11.53 -1.06 38.52
CA TYR A 84 -11.16 -0.01 37.57
C TYR A 84 -9.65 0.05 37.30
N GLU A 85 -8.82 -0.15 38.33
CA GLU A 85 -7.36 -0.23 38.17
C GLU A 85 -6.96 -1.44 37.32
N GLU A 86 -7.56 -2.62 37.56
CA GLU A 86 -7.30 -3.83 36.76
C GLU A 86 -7.77 -3.67 35.31
N LEU A 87 -8.92 -3.04 35.09
CA LEU A 87 -9.40 -2.69 33.76
C LEU A 87 -8.43 -1.74 33.05
N ALA A 88 -7.94 -0.70 33.73
CA ALA A 88 -6.99 0.25 33.17
C ALA A 88 -5.68 -0.46 32.72
N LEU A 89 -5.14 -1.33 33.58
CA LEU A 89 -3.95 -2.12 33.27
C LEU A 89 -4.16 -3.05 32.06
N SER A 90 -5.33 -3.69 31.99
CA SER A 90 -5.69 -4.60 30.90
C SER A 90 -5.82 -3.85 29.57
N VAL A 91 -6.54 -2.72 29.56
CA VAL A 91 -6.69 -1.88 28.36
C VAL A 91 -5.33 -1.32 27.92
N MET A 92 -4.51 -0.85 28.87
CA MET A 92 -3.17 -0.34 28.57
C MET A 92 -2.28 -1.41 27.95
N SER A 93 -2.30 -2.64 28.47
CA SER A 93 -1.53 -3.76 27.89
C SER A 93 -1.95 -4.10 26.46
N ILE A 94 -3.26 -4.02 26.15
CA ILE A 94 -3.77 -4.25 24.80
C ILE A 94 -3.31 -3.15 23.85
N VAL A 95 -3.45 -1.88 24.25
CA VAL A 95 -3.02 -0.71 23.46
C VAL A 95 -1.52 -0.79 23.20
N ASP A 96 -0.72 -1.04 24.23
CA ASP A 96 0.74 -1.16 24.13
C ASP A 96 1.16 -2.26 23.15
N ARG A 97 0.53 -3.44 23.23
CA ARG A 97 0.80 -4.54 22.32
C ARG A 97 0.41 -4.22 20.88
N LEU A 98 -0.70 -3.52 20.66
CA LEU A 98 -1.13 -3.11 19.33
C LEU A 98 -0.16 -2.09 18.73
N VAL A 99 0.20 -1.07 19.49
CA VAL A 99 1.19 -0.05 19.12
C VAL A 99 2.53 -0.69 18.75
N HIS A 100 3.04 -1.58 19.61
CA HIS A 100 4.28 -2.30 19.35
C HIS A 100 4.19 -3.12 18.06
N LYS A 101 3.08 -3.81 17.83
CA LYS A 101 2.93 -4.65 16.64
C LYS A 101 2.87 -3.85 15.34
N THR A 102 2.18 -2.71 15.36
CA THR A 102 2.15 -1.82 14.20
C THR A 102 3.51 -1.21 13.94
N ARG A 103 4.25 -0.79 14.99
CA ARG A 103 5.61 -0.28 14.82
C ARG A 103 6.55 -1.33 14.21
N GLU A 104 6.52 -2.56 14.71
CA GLU A 104 7.27 -3.68 14.12
C GLU A 104 6.93 -3.85 12.63
N LYS A 105 5.66 -3.70 12.26
CA LYS A 105 5.21 -3.84 10.88
C LYS A 105 5.72 -2.71 9.99
N ILE A 106 5.63 -1.46 10.45
CA ILE A 106 6.15 -0.27 9.74
C ILE A 106 7.66 -0.38 9.56
N GLU A 107 8.40 -0.72 10.62
CA GLU A 107 9.86 -0.90 10.57
C GLU A 107 10.23 -2.02 9.59
N SER A 108 9.51 -3.16 9.65
CA SER A 108 9.70 -4.27 8.72
C SER A 108 9.43 -3.87 7.26
N SER A 109 8.34 -3.16 6.97
CA SER A 109 8.01 -2.69 5.62
C SER A 109 9.04 -1.69 5.09
N THR A 110 9.50 -0.79 5.97
CA THR A 110 10.52 0.22 5.67
C THR A 110 11.85 -0.44 5.35
N ASP A 111 12.27 -1.44 6.12
CA ASP A 111 13.51 -2.16 5.86
C ASP A 111 13.44 -2.98 4.58
N VAL A 112 12.28 -3.59 4.27
CA VAL A 112 12.05 -4.22 2.97
C VAL A 112 12.20 -3.21 1.83
N LEU A 113 11.63 -2.02 1.97
CA LEU A 113 11.74 -0.97 0.98
C LEU A 113 13.20 -0.50 0.78
N LYS A 114 13.94 -0.27 1.88
CA LYS A 114 15.35 0.13 1.82
C LYS A 114 16.19 -0.88 1.04
N GLU A 115 16.00 -2.17 1.31
CA GLU A 115 16.74 -3.21 0.60
C GLU A 115 16.39 -3.29 -0.89
N ILE A 116 15.11 -3.08 -1.26
CA ILE A 116 14.70 -2.99 -2.67
C ILE A 116 15.35 -1.78 -3.36
N LEU A 117 15.46 -0.64 -2.66
CA LEU A 117 16.04 0.59 -3.20
C LEU A 117 17.57 0.61 -3.18
N LYS A 118 18.20 -0.23 -2.36
CA LYS A 118 19.65 -0.27 -2.18
C LYS A 118 20.45 -0.30 -3.49
N PRO A 119 20.11 -1.12 -4.51
CA PRO A 119 20.86 -1.16 -5.77
C PRO A 119 20.84 0.16 -6.55
N VAL A 120 19.87 1.04 -6.28
CA VAL A 120 19.71 2.35 -6.95
C VAL A 120 20.34 3.47 -6.12
N VAL A 121 20.51 3.26 -4.81
CA VAL A 121 20.98 4.26 -3.85
C VAL A 121 22.46 4.11 -3.51
N ASP A 122 23.01 2.88 -3.55
CA ASP A 122 24.43 2.63 -3.30
C ASP A 122 25.27 2.82 -4.58
N GLU A 123 26.41 3.52 -4.42
CA GLU A 123 27.61 3.59 -5.30
C GLU A 123 27.93 4.87 -6.10
N VAL A 124 27.17 5.98 -6.04
CA VAL A 124 27.57 7.22 -6.77
C VAL A 124 27.42 8.48 -5.91
N GLU A 125 28.44 9.35 -5.88
CA GLU A 125 28.44 10.66 -5.19
C GLU A 125 27.29 11.58 -5.66
N GLU A 126 26.72 11.33 -6.84
CA GLU A 126 25.51 11.97 -7.35
C GLU A 126 24.50 10.90 -7.81
N ILE A 127 23.35 10.85 -7.13
CA ILE A 127 22.26 9.98 -7.55
C ILE A 127 21.53 10.65 -8.72
N HIS A 128 21.53 10.00 -9.88
CA HIS A 128 20.80 10.46 -11.05
C HIS A 128 19.31 10.09 -10.97
N TRP A 129 18.45 11.10 -11.15
CA TRP A 129 16.99 10.97 -11.06
C TRP A 129 16.33 11.33 -12.40
N PRO A 130 15.43 10.48 -12.94
CA PRO A 130 15.00 9.16 -12.45
C PRO A 130 16.11 8.09 -12.56
N PRO A 131 15.96 6.93 -11.88
CA PRO A 131 16.89 5.82 -12.00
C PRO A 131 16.98 5.34 -13.45
N GLN A 132 18.12 5.58 -14.10
CA GLN A 132 18.33 5.24 -15.51
C GLN A 132 19.31 4.09 -15.71
N ASP A 133 20.04 3.70 -14.67
CA ASP A 133 20.99 2.60 -14.77
C ASP A 133 20.25 1.27 -14.98
N PRO A 134 20.39 0.62 -16.16
CA PRO A 134 19.72 -0.64 -16.44
C PRO A 134 20.16 -1.77 -15.51
N GLU A 135 21.42 -1.76 -15.03
CA GLU A 135 21.92 -2.82 -14.14
C GLU A 135 21.31 -2.72 -12.74
N ALA A 136 21.29 -1.52 -12.15
CA ALA A 136 20.59 -1.25 -10.90
C ALA A 136 19.10 -1.61 -10.96
N LEU A 137 18.41 -1.29 -12.07
CA LEU A 137 17.00 -1.63 -12.26
C LEU A 137 16.75 -3.14 -12.34
N ILE A 138 17.64 -3.89 -13.00
CA ILE A 138 17.55 -5.36 -13.04
C ILE A 138 17.77 -5.96 -11.64
N LEU A 139 18.71 -5.42 -10.86
CA LEU A 139 18.95 -5.85 -9.48
C LEU A 139 17.74 -5.54 -8.58
N MET A 140 17.19 -4.34 -8.70
CA MET A 140 15.97 -3.91 -8.01
C MET A 140 14.77 -4.81 -8.36
N GLU A 141 14.58 -5.15 -9.64
CA GLU A 141 13.52 -6.06 -10.08
C GLU A 141 13.71 -7.48 -9.51
N LYS A 142 14.96 -7.98 -9.49
CA LYS A 142 15.28 -9.28 -8.88
C LYS A 142 14.97 -9.29 -7.39
N GLU A 143 15.36 -8.24 -6.66
CA GLU A 143 15.10 -8.11 -5.23
C GLU A 143 13.59 -8.08 -4.97
N LEU A 144 12.85 -7.24 -5.70
CA LEU A 144 11.40 -7.16 -5.60
C LEU A 144 10.74 -8.53 -5.87
N ASN A 145 11.19 -9.25 -6.90
CA ASN A 145 10.69 -10.59 -7.20
C ASN A 145 10.95 -11.60 -6.08
N GLN A 146 12.12 -11.52 -5.42
CA GLN A 146 12.43 -12.36 -4.28
C GLN A 146 11.51 -12.05 -3.09
N ARG A 147 11.35 -10.77 -2.74
CA ARG A 147 10.47 -10.32 -1.64
C ARG A 147 9.02 -10.68 -1.87
N GLU A 148 8.58 -10.68 -3.12
CA GLU A 148 7.25 -11.14 -3.51
C GLU A 148 7.06 -12.63 -3.21
N LEU A 149 8.04 -13.48 -3.56
CA LEU A 149 7.99 -14.92 -3.29
C LEU A 149 8.01 -15.24 -1.79
N GLU A 150 8.70 -14.41 -1.02
CA GLU A 150 8.76 -14.49 0.45
C GLU A 150 7.48 -13.96 1.12
N GLY A 151 6.55 -13.36 0.35
CA GLY A 151 5.30 -12.81 0.85
C GLY A 151 5.45 -11.49 1.62
N GLN A 152 6.58 -10.80 1.46
CA GLN A 152 6.89 -9.55 2.17
C GLN A 152 6.31 -8.30 1.49
N LEU A 153 5.83 -8.42 0.24
CA LEU A 153 5.15 -7.34 -0.49
C LEU A 153 3.64 -7.36 -0.25
N ASP A 154 3.25 -7.35 1.02
CA ASP A 154 1.85 -7.39 1.43
C ASP A 154 1.21 -5.99 1.48
N GLU A 155 -0.03 -5.93 1.97
CA GLU A 155 -0.77 -4.66 2.07
C GLU A 155 -0.07 -3.64 2.99
N GLY A 156 0.63 -4.07 4.03
CA GLY A 156 1.37 -3.17 4.92
C GLY A 156 2.57 -2.54 4.20
N PHE A 157 3.29 -3.33 3.41
CA PHE A 157 4.35 -2.80 2.54
C PHE A 157 3.80 -1.78 1.53
N LEU A 158 2.70 -2.12 0.83
CA LEU A 158 2.11 -1.22 -0.17
C LEU A 158 1.54 0.06 0.46
N ALA A 159 1.00 -0.03 1.68
CA ALA A 159 0.54 1.11 2.45
C ALA A 159 1.70 2.07 2.74
N GLU A 160 2.81 1.53 3.23
CA GLU A 160 4.02 2.29 3.56
C GLU A 160 4.59 2.99 2.32
N VAL A 161 4.82 2.26 1.22
CA VAL A 161 5.32 2.85 -0.04
C VAL A 161 4.37 3.93 -0.56
N SER A 162 3.06 3.71 -0.47
CA SER A 162 2.05 4.69 -0.89
C SER A 162 2.03 5.93 0.00
N ALA A 163 2.23 5.77 1.31
CA ALA A 163 2.30 6.88 2.26
C ALA A 163 3.55 7.73 1.99
N GLN A 164 4.72 7.11 1.89
CA GLN A 164 5.96 7.79 1.54
C GLN A 164 5.87 8.49 0.17
N LEU A 165 5.19 7.89 -0.81
CA LEU A 165 5.00 8.50 -2.13
C LEU A 165 4.11 9.75 -2.05
N ARG A 166 3.06 9.75 -1.22
CA ARG A 166 2.24 10.94 -0.98
C ARG A 166 3.06 12.04 -0.32
N GLN A 167 3.82 11.71 0.72
CA GLN A 167 4.68 12.66 1.40
C GLN A 167 5.74 13.26 0.47
N ALA A 168 6.38 12.43 -0.37
CA ALA A 168 7.36 12.89 -1.35
C ALA A 168 6.77 13.81 -2.43
N LYS A 169 5.47 13.68 -2.76
CA LYS A 169 4.77 14.58 -3.69
C LYS A 169 4.42 15.93 -3.06
N GLU A 170 4.12 15.95 -1.77
CA GLU A 170 3.86 17.17 -1.01
C GLU A 170 5.16 17.94 -0.75
N ASP A 171 6.24 17.22 -0.45
CA ASP A 171 7.60 17.74 -0.34
C ASP A 171 8.24 17.91 -1.73
N ALA A 172 7.96 19.02 -2.42
CA ALA A 172 8.50 19.35 -3.75
C ALA A 172 10.05 19.34 -3.85
N ASP A 173 10.75 19.27 -2.72
CA ASP A 173 12.21 19.19 -2.61
C ASP A 173 12.79 17.78 -2.85
N LYS A 174 11.97 16.73 -3.01
CA LYS A 174 12.45 15.34 -3.17
C LYS A 174 11.91 14.60 -4.42
N PRO A 175 12.03 15.18 -5.64
CA PRO A 175 11.54 14.55 -6.87
C PRO A 175 12.20 13.19 -7.17
N GLY A 176 13.43 12.97 -6.69
CA GLY A 176 14.12 11.69 -6.84
C GLY A 176 13.48 10.54 -6.05
N LEU A 177 13.07 10.80 -4.81
CA LEU A 177 12.39 9.81 -3.97
C LEU A 177 11.01 9.46 -4.55
N GLU A 178 10.29 10.47 -5.06
CA GLU A 178 9.02 10.24 -5.76
C GLU A 178 9.21 9.26 -6.92
N ALA A 179 10.20 9.51 -7.80
CA ALA A 179 10.48 8.65 -8.96
C ALA A 179 10.84 7.21 -8.55
N MET A 180 11.62 7.03 -7.48
CA MET A 180 11.95 5.69 -6.97
C MET A 180 10.73 4.92 -6.47
N LEU A 181 9.92 5.57 -5.63
CA LEU A 181 8.72 4.94 -5.06
C LEU A 181 7.71 4.61 -6.16
N GLN A 182 7.56 5.48 -7.17
CA GLN A 182 6.78 5.17 -8.36
C GLN A 182 7.34 3.94 -9.09
N LYS A 183 8.67 3.86 -9.29
CA LYS A 183 9.30 2.71 -9.95
C LYS A 183 9.07 1.40 -9.18
N VAL A 184 9.17 1.40 -7.85
CA VAL A 184 8.84 0.24 -6.99
C VAL A 184 7.42 -0.24 -7.27
N LEU A 185 6.44 0.67 -7.23
CA LEU A 185 5.03 0.32 -7.44
C LEU A 185 4.74 -0.17 -8.86
N GLN A 186 5.43 0.39 -9.86
CA GLN A 186 5.32 -0.05 -11.24
C GLN A 186 5.89 -1.46 -11.45
N LEU A 187 7.08 -1.75 -10.90
CA LEU A 187 7.68 -3.09 -10.96
C LEU A 187 6.79 -4.12 -10.25
N TYR A 188 6.26 -3.77 -9.07
CA TYR A 188 5.27 -4.57 -8.38
C TYR A 188 4.03 -4.84 -9.25
N ALA A 189 3.44 -3.80 -9.85
CA ALA A 189 2.25 -3.95 -10.68
C ALA A 189 2.51 -4.80 -11.93
N SER A 190 3.62 -4.55 -12.63
CA SER A 190 4.07 -5.34 -13.78
C SER A 190 4.20 -6.81 -13.41
N ARG A 191 4.87 -7.10 -12.29
CA ARG A 191 5.09 -8.47 -11.79
C ARG A 191 3.77 -9.16 -11.46
N ILE A 192 2.89 -8.54 -10.68
CA ILE A 192 1.61 -9.13 -10.26
C ILE A 192 0.67 -9.34 -11.45
N LEU A 193 0.57 -8.37 -12.36
CA LEU A 193 -0.26 -8.50 -13.55
C LEU A 193 0.29 -9.57 -14.51
N SER A 194 1.62 -9.70 -14.63
CA SER A 194 2.25 -10.67 -15.54
C SER A 194 2.09 -12.13 -15.11
N LYS A 195 1.70 -12.41 -13.86
CA LYS A 195 1.47 -13.79 -13.36
C LYS A 195 0.40 -14.55 -14.13
N ARG A 196 -0.58 -13.85 -14.71
CA ARG A 196 -1.66 -14.47 -15.48
C ARG A 196 -1.71 -13.89 -16.88
N SER A 197 -1.62 -14.79 -17.85
CA SER A 197 -1.85 -14.48 -19.25
C SER A 197 -3.33 -14.69 -19.59
N TYR A 198 -3.90 -13.74 -20.33
CA TYR A 198 -5.22 -13.83 -20.96
C TYR A 198 -5.11 -13.80 -22.50
N ALA A 199 -3.89 -13.73 -23.04
CA ALA A 199 -3.64 -13.69 -24.48
C ALA A 199 -4.17 -14.92 -25.25
N LYS A 200 -4.58 -16.00 -24.58
CA LYS A 200 -5.15 -17.18 -25.22
C LYS A 200 -6.55 -17.48 -24.70
N LYS A 201 -7.50 -17.68 -25.62
CA LYS A 201 -8.83 -18.21 -25.32
C LYS A 201 -9.01 -19.52 -26.10
N GLY A 202 -8.73 -20.64 -25.45
CA GLY A 202 -8.65 -21.94 -26.14
C GLY A 202 -7.44 -21.97 -27.08
N ASN A 203 -7.67 -22.20 -28.37
CA ASN A 203 -6.62 -22.20 -29.40
C ASN A 203 -6.42 -20.84 -30.08
N GLU A 204 -7.25 -19.85 -29.79
CA GLU A 204 -7.17 -18.51 -30.39
C GLU A 204 -6.32 -17.58 -29.55
N VAL A 205 -5.44 -16.83 -30.24
CA VAL A 205 -4.63 -15.77 -29.63
C VAL A 205 -5.38 -14.45 -29.76
N LEU A 206 -5.69 -13.83 -28.62
CA LEU A 206 -6.30 -12.51 -28.55
C LEU A 206 -5.19 -11.46 -28.73
N VAL A 207 -4.97 -11.01 -29.96
CA VAL A 207 -3.86 -10.12 -30.35
C VAL A 207 -3.78 -8.85 -29.50
N ALA A 208 -4.92 -8.19 -29.22
CA ALA A 208 -4.97 -7.00 -28.39
C ALA A 208 -4.55 -7.27 -26.92
N GLU A 209 -4.91 -8.43 -26.37
CA GLU A 209 -4.52 -8.81 -25.00
C GLU A 209 -3.05 -9.24 -24.96
N GLN A 210 -2.55 -9.92 -25.99
CA GLN A 210 -1.13 -10.23 -26.13
C GLN A 210 -0.29 -8.95 -26.16
N PHE A 211 -0.75 -7.93 -26.88
CA PHE A 211 -0.09 -6.63 -26.91
C PHE A 211 -0.12 -5.92 -25.56
N LEU A 212 -1.26 -5.94 -24.87
CA LEU A 212 -1.34 -5.42 -23.51
C LEU A 212 -0.35 -6.16 -22.58
N GLU A 213 -0.21 -7.48 -22.68
CA GLU A 213 0.77 -8.24 -21.92
C GLU A 213 2.22 -7.85 -22.25
N THR A 214 2.52 -7.56 -23.51
CA THR A 214 3.83 -7.06 -23.93
C THR A 214 4.13 -5.71 -23.28
N ILE A 215 3.15 -4.80 -23.24
CA ILE A 215 3.30 -3.49 -22.57
C ILE A 215 3.48 -3.68 -21.07
N ILE A 216 2.67 -4.52 -20.42
CA ILE A 216 2.74 -4.76 -18.97
C ILE A 216 4.13 -5.26 -18.57
N LYS A 217 4.76 -6.11 -19.38
CA LYS A 217 6.10 -6.68 -19.13
C LYS A 217 7.25 -5.76 -19.51
N ALA A 218 6.99 -4.72 -20.31
CA ALA A 218 8.02 -3.83 -20.79
C ALA A 218 8.35 -2.74 -19.75
N PRO A 219 9.60 -2.27 -19.71
CA PRO A 219 9.96 -1.07 -18.96
C PRO A 219 9.10 0.13 -19.39
N GLU A 220 8.79 1.00 -18.44
CA GLU A 220 7.98 2.19 -18.66
C GLU A 220 8.52 3.09 -19.78
N GLU A 221 9.85 3.16 -19.89
CA GLU A 221 10.59 3.95 -20.89
C GLU A 221 10.28 3.49 -22.32
N GLU A 222 9.93 2.21 -22.50
CA GLU A 222 9.59 1.62 -23.78
C GLU A 222 8.12 1.77 -24.15
N TRP A 223 7.24 2.14 -23.22
CA TRP A 223 5.79 2.17 -23.46
C TRP A 223 5.43 3.07 -24.63
N ASN A 224 6.02 4.26 -24.73
CA ASN A 224 5.71 5.19 -25.82
C ASN A 224 6.05 4.57 -27.19
N LYS A 225 7.21 3.91 -27.28
CA LYS A 225 7.65 3.23 -28.50
C LYS A 225 6.74 2.04 -28.83
N LEU A 226 6.37 1.23 -27.84
CA LEU A 226 5.50 0.07 -28.01
C LEU A 226 4.08 0.49 -28.43
N LEU A 227 3.53 1.51 -27.78
CA LEU A 227 2.21 2.06 -28.08
C LEU A 227 2.17 2.65 -29.49
N MET A 228 3.17 3.45 -29.87
CA MET A 228 3.29 3.99 -31.23
C MET A 228 3.36 2.88 -32.28
N ASN A 229 4.26 1.90 -32.10
CA ASN A 229 4.47 0.86 -33.10
C ASN A 229 3.37 -0.20 -33.14
N GLY A 230 2.67 -0.42 -32.03
CA GLY A 230 1.64 -1.45 -31.92
C GLY A 230 0.23 -0.99 -32.30
N MET A 231 -0.06 0.31 -32.18
CA MET A 231 -1.34 0.88 -32.59
C MET A 231 -1.40 1.19 -34.09
N THR A 232 -2.58 1.05 -34.70
CA THR A 232 -2.81 1.31 -36.14
C THR A 232 -2.39 2.71 -36.59
N LEU A 233 -2.49 3.71 -35.71
CA LEU A 233 -2.08 5.09 -35.99
C LEU A 233 -0.56 5.26 -36.18
N GLY A 234 0.26 4.35 -35.65
CA GLY A 234 1.72 4.39 -35.78
C GLY A 234 2.32 3.20 -36.54
N LYS A 235 1.52 2.57 -37.43
CA LYS A 235 1.85 1.42 -38.31
C LYS A 235 1.68 0.02 -37.70
N GLY A 236 1.07 -0.10 -36.53
CA GLY A 236 0.74 -1.38 -35.91
C GLY A 236 -0.57 -1.98 -36.41
N GLU A 237 -0.96 -3.12 -35.82
CA GLU A 237 -2.15 -3.88 -36.23
C GLU A 237 -3.36 -3.64 -35.30
N ILE A 238 -3.16 -2.98 -34.15
CA ILE A 238 -4.17 -2.93 -33.09
C ILE A 238 -4.89 -1.59 -33.09
N PRO A 239 -6.22 -1.57 -33.30
CA PRO A 239 -7.01 -0.36 -33.13
C PRO A 239 -6.95 0.14 -31.67
N PRO A 240 -6.86 1.46 -31.43
CA PRO A 240 -6.89 2.01 -30.08
C PRO A 240 -8.12 1.56 -29.27
N GLU A 241 -9.28 1.47 -29.91
CA GLU A 241 -10.52 1.01 -29.26
C GLU A 241 -10.43 -0.43 -28.73
N ASP A 242 -9.73 -1.31 -29.45
CA ASP A 242 -9.52 -2.69 -29.02
C ASP A 242 -8.57 -2.75 -27.82
N LEU A 243 -7.53 -1.89 -27.80
CA LEU A 243 -6.64 -1.73 -26.65
C LEU A 243 -7.41 -1.21 -25.42
N TYR A 244 -8.26 -0.20 -25.59
CA TYR A 244 -9.08 0.34 -24.50
C TYR A 244 -10.09 -0.69 -23.97
N ALA A 245 -10.67 -1.49 -24.86
CA ALA A 245 -11.59 -2.57 -24.47
C ALA A 245 -10.90 -3.65 -23.63
N VAL A 246 -9.67 -4.07 -23.98
CA VAL A 246 -8.90 -5.04 -23.17
C VAL A 246 -8.43 -4.43 -21.85
N LEU A 247 -7.98 -3.18 -21.84
CA LEU A 247 -7.61 -2.45 -20.62
C LEU A 247 -8.79 -2.34 -19.65
N LYS A 248 -9.96 -1.95 -20.14
CA LYS A 248 -11.18 -1.88 -19.32
C LYS A 248 -11.52 -3.24 -18.70
N LYS A 249 -11.51 -4.31 -19.49
CA LYS A 249 -11.73 -5.68 -18.99
C LYS A 249 -10.68 -6.08 -17.95
N ARG A 250 -9.42 -5.67 -18.13
CA ARG A 250 -8.32 -5.94 -17.21
C ARG A 250 -8.53 -5.22 -15.87
N ILE A 251 -8.97 -3.96 -15.90
CA ILE A 251 -9.32 -3.19 -14.71
C ILE A 251 -10.50 -3.85 -13.98
N GLU A 252 -11.60 -4.17 -14.68
CA GLU A 252 -12.77 -4.84 -14.08
C GLU A 252 -12.38 -6.17 -13.40
N ARG A 253 -11.56 -7.00 -14.05
CA ARG A 253 -11.05 -8.25 -13.46
C ARG A 253 -10.19 -8.01 -12.23
N THR A 254 -9.37 -6.96 -12.24
CA THR A 254 -8.55 -6.57 -11.09
C THR A 254 -9.46 -6.20 -9.92
N LEU A 255 -10.46 -5.35 -10.17
CA LEU A 255 -11.41 -4.91 -9.16
C LEU A 255 -12.17 -6.07 -8.49
N ILE A 256 -12.57 -7.08 -9.25
CA ILE A 256 -13.31 -8.25 -8.73
C ILE A 256 -12.41 -9.19 -7.91
N ARG A 257 -11.10 -9.22 -8.19
CA ARG A 257 -10.18 -10.22 -7.64
C ARG A 257 -9.37 -9.73 -6.45
N THR A 258 -9.25 -8.42 -6.29
CA THR A 258 -8.59 -7.80 -5.14
C THR A 258 -9.64 -7.33 -4.16
N GLU A 259 -9.27 -7.23 -2.89
CA GLU A 259 -10.15 -6.67 -1.86
C GLU A 259 -10.47 -5.21 -2.17
N GLY A 260 -11.73 -4.81 -1.99
CA GLY A 260 -12.19 -3.44 -2.25
C GLY A 260 -11.41 -2.43 -1.41
N GLY A 261 -10.95 -1.35 -2.05
CA GLY A 261 -10.13 -0.32 -1.41
C GLY A 261 -8.70 -0.78 -1.11
N SER A 262 -8.30 -1.95 -1.63
CA SER A 262 -6.91 -2.40 -1.83
C SER A 262 -5.82 -1.34 -1.94
N TYR A 263 -4.70 -1.36 -1.21
CA TYR A 263 -3.51 -0.74 -1.79
C TYR A 263 -3.09 -1.50 -3.04
N GLN A 264 -3.11 -2.84 -3.02
CA GLN A 264 -2.92 -3.64 -4.21
C GLN A 264 -3.94 -3.31 -5.31
N GLN A 265 -5.25 -3.25 -5.01
CA GLN A 265 -6.27 -2.86 -6.00
C GLN A 265 -5.97 -1.51 -6.64
N ARG A 266 -5.61 -0.51 -5.82
CA ARG A 266 -5.33 0.85 -6.25
C ARG A 266 -4.10 0.90 -7.14
N VAL A 267 -2.97 0.35 -6.70
CA VAL A 267 -1.71 0.34 -7.44
C VAL A 267 -1.87 -0.34 -8.80
N LEU A 268 -2.51 -1.52 -8.84
CA LEU A 268 -2.74 -2.24 -10.10
C LEU A 268 -3.68 -1.47 -11.05
N THR A 269 -4.70 -0.82 -10.50
CA THR A 269 -5.66 -0.03 -11.30
C THR A 269 -5.01 1.25 -11.83
N GLU A 270 -4.24 1.96 -11.00
CA GLU A 270 -3.50 3.16 -11.40
C GLU A 270 -2.45 2.83 -12.47
N TYR A 271 -1.74 1.71 -12.36
CA TYR A 271 -0.81 1.24 -13.38
C TYR A 271 -1.49 1.03 -14.75
N LEU A 272 -2.62 0.30 -14.77
CA LEU A 272 -3.39 0.07 -16.00
C LEU A 272 -3.98 1.37 -16.58
N LYS A 273 -4.44 2.28 -15.73
CA LYS A 273 -4.90 3.62 -16.15
C LYS A 273 -3.75 4.47 -16.68
N GLY A 274 -2.54 4.32 -16.15
CA GLY A 274 -1.34 4.97 -16.67
C GLY A 274 -1.04 4.55 -18.11
N ILE A 275 -1.12 3.25 -18.40
CA ILE A 275 -0.99 2.73 -19.78
C ILE A 275 -2.09 3.32 -20.67
N GLN A 276 -3.35 3.32 -20.20
CA GLN A 276 -4.47 3.90 -20.94
C GLN A 276 -4.25 5.38 -21.26
N SER A 277 -3.89 6.18 -20.25
CA SER A 277 -3.66 7.63 -20.41
C SER A 277 -2.57 7.93 -21.44
N ARG A 278 -1.45 7.18 -21.41
CA ARG A 278 -0.38 7.36 -22.40
C ARG A 278 -0.80 6.96 -23.81
N ALA A 279 -1.57 5.89 -23.94
CA ALA A 279 -2.14 5.51 -25.23
C ALA A 279 -3.04 6.61 -25.78
N GLU A 280 -3.93 7.17 -24.95
CA GLU A 280 -4.81 8.28 -25.30
C GLU A 280 -4.02 9.53 -25.72
N ASP A 281 -2.97 9.90 -24.96
CA ASP A 281 -2.11 11.03 -25.28
C ASP A 281 -1.41 10.87 -26.64
N ILE A 282 -0.88 9.68 -26.91
CA ILE A 282 -0.25 9.36 -28.20
C ILE A 282 -1.26 9.47 -29.35
N VAL A 283 -2.46 8.93 -29.17
CA VAL A 283 -3.52 9.02 -30.17
C VAL A 283 -3.90 10.47 -30.45
N GLN A 284 -4.01 11.31 -29.41
CA GLN A 284 -4.31 12.74 -29.58
C GLN A 284 -3.23 13.48 -30.36
N VAL A 285 -1.95 13.23 -30.04
CA VAL A 285 -0.81 13.84 -30.74
C VAL A 285 -0.77 13.40 -32.22
N LEU A 286 -0.95 12.11 -32.50
CA LEU A 286 -0.98 11.59 -33.87
C LEU A 286 -2.17 12.09 -34.71
N GLN A 287 -3.28 12.42 -34.05
CA GLN A 287 -4.45 13.03 -34.70
C GLN A 287 -4.35 14.55 -34.83
N GLY A 288 -3.26 15.18 -34.39
CA GLY A 288 -3.07 16.64 -34.43
C GLY A 288 -4.02 17.43 -33.52
N ARG A 289 -4.50 16.81 -32.43
CA ARG A 289 -5.43 17.42 -31.47
C ARG A 289 -4.74 18.05 -30.25
N LYS A 290 -3.40 17.97 -30.19
CA LYS A 290 -2.51 18.58 -29.19
C LYS A 290 -1.39 19.32 -29.89
#